data_AF-A0A9P3PRI3-F1
#
_entry.id   AF-A0A9P3PRI3-F1
#
_cell.length_a   1.000
_cell.length_b   1.000
_cell.length_c   1.000
_cell.angle_alpha   90.00
_cell.angle_beta   90.00
_cell.angle_gamma   90.00
#
_symmetry.space_group_name_H-M   'P 1'
#
loop_
_entity.id
_entity.type
_entity.pdbx_description
1 polymer ?
#
loop_
_entity_poly.entity_id
_entity_poly.type
_entity_poly.pdbx_seq_one_letter_code
_entity_poly.pdbx_strand_id
1 'polypeptide(L)'
;MYSSREARLLIGSVLLVVLVFLVLAWSTLPPGPAPDLPGPRGWPLVGSLFHRGRDPADTYHRWSRIYGPVFRMRLGNRWVIVINDAETGEELLGSSRYGAIFQSRPMPHTLGRLLGNASKKAITLGTSPYDDQLKGKRRLAIASVSPANSRAYEAVIERAAQYIVRSLSTAFQNANCGPIDPFPIFFDGAAVLNLTVICGASVAEASVLLKDSPFPMKRLGQIRNIHGHPRDFLPFLRILPDSRTFREAVAVARYRSSRLTALLDKCRRAFEDGSTEPCAVVTILKESRQDIPDDALTSVANSMVSSGLDSHMPNTLLWGLGVLASRKDIQAKAYDSILQQEKLGEDAMMNFERDNYLLAFVKESGRYFNTFRLALARETIGKDIVWNGHFIPEGTTVYCNTHAMNRDPTRFSSPDEFKPERYMSGPEAERTMPHYGFGVGRRNCPAINLVHKELYVIYKHILLNWSLEIYDGEREFDAIRGCADGLDFNLGPKAYRIKLTVRDQRKLETYLNAQL
;
A
#
# COMPACT_ATOMS: atom_id res chain seq x y z
N MET A 1 27.75 41.10 40.78
CA MET A 1 28.77 41.34 39.74
C MET A 1 29.28 39.98 39.28
N TYR A 2 28.89 39.53 38.08
CA TYR A 2 29.49 38.33 37.49
C TYR A 2 30.99 38.57 37.30
N SER A 3 31.83 37.60 37.66
CA SER A 3 33.27 37.67 37.43
C SER A 3 33.54 37.84 35.93
N SER A 4 34.54 38.64 35.54
CA SER A 4 34.90 38.87 34.12
C SER A 4 35.16 37.55 33.35
N ARG A 5 35.50 36.48 34.07
CA ARG A 5 35.65 35.12 33.54
C ARG A 5 34.31 34.46 33.24
N GLU A 6 33.31 34.63 34.11
CA GLU A 6 31.96 34.08 33.92
C GLU A 6 31.24 34.77 32.75
N ALA A 7 31.43 36.08 32.59
CA ALA A 7 30.91 36.82 31.45
C ALA A 7 31.51 36.32 30.11
N ARG A 8 32.81 36.05 30.06
CA ARG A 8 33.46 35.48 28.86
C ARG A 8 32.99 34.07 28.55
N LEU A 9 32.78 33.24 29.57
CA LEU A 9 32.23 31.89 29.41
C LEU A 9 30.80 31.95 28.89
N LEU A 10 29.94 32.82 29.44
CA LEU A 10 28.57 33.00 28.98
C LEU A 10 28.51 33.45 27.51
N ILE A 11 29.33 34.46 27.14
CA ILE A 11 29.42 34.94 25.75
C ILE A 11 29.89 33.82 24.82
N GLY A 12 30.93 33.07 25.21
CA GLY A 12 31.42 31.93 24.44
C GLY A 12 30.36 30.84 24.24
N SER A 13 29.59 30.51 25.29
CA SER A 13 28.49 29.55 25.20
C SER A 13 27.38 30.04 24.27
N VAL A 14 26.99 31.32 24.35
CA VAL A 14 25.97 31.90 23.47
C VAL A 14 26.44 31.88 22.01
N LEU A 15 27.69 32.27 21.72
CA LEU A 15 28.24 32.23 20.37
C LEU A 15 28.29 30.80 19.81
N LEU A 16 28.66 29.82 20.63
CA LEU A 16 28.64 28.42 20.22
C LEU A 16 27.22 27.93 19.90
N VAL A 17 26.23 28.27 20.73
CA VAL A 17 24.82 27.92 20.48
C VAL A 17 24.31 28.57 19.20
N VAL A 18 24.63 29.84 18.96
CA VAL A 18 24.26 30.54 17.72
C VAL A 18 24.93 29.90 16.52
N LEU A 19 26.23 29.59 16.60
CA LEU A 19 26.95 28.92 15.52
C LEU A 19 26.36 27.55 15.21
N VAL A 20 26.10 26.73 16.23
CA VAL A 20 25.44 25.43 16.08
C VAL A 20 24.06 25.60 15.44
N PHE A 21 23.26 26.57 15.90
CA PHE A 21 21.95 26.86 15.32
C PHE A 21 22.05 27.26 13.84
N LEU A 22 23.00 28.14 13.47
CA LEU A 22 23.20 28.56 12.08
C LEU A 22 23.64 27.40 11.19
N VAL A 23 24.54 26.52 11.68
CA VAL A 23 24.95 25.32 10.95
C VAL A 23 23.77 24.36 10.76
N LEU A 24 22.97 24.14 11.80
CA LEU A 24 21.76 23.31 11.71
C LEU A 24 20.73 23.93 10.76
N ALA A 25 20.52 25.25 10.81
CA ALA A 25 19.62 25.98 9.92
C ALA A 25 20.08 25.87 8.47
N TRP A 26 21.36 26.13 8.21
CA TRP A 26 21.93 26.00 6.88
C TRP A 26 21.80 24.58 6.33
N SER A 27 22.05 23.56 7.15
CA SER A 27 21.87 22.15 6.75
C SER A 27 20.42 21.77 6.44
N THR A 28 19.44 22.57 6.89
CA THR A 28 18.01 22.34 6.69
C THR A 28 17.38 23.28 5.67
N LEU A 29 18.16 24.14 5.01
CA LEU A 29 17.66 24.92 3.89
C LEU A 29 17.39 23.98 2.70
N PRO A 30 16.19 24.01 2.11
CA PRO A 30 15.91 23.24 0.91
C PRO A 30 16.79 23.70 -0.26
N PRO A 31 17.26 22.79 -1.11
CA PRO A 31 17.91 23.16 -2.35
C PRO A 31 16.87 23.77 -3.30
N GLY A 32 17.21 24.91 -3.88
CA GLY A 32 16.41 25.56 -4.92
C GLY A 32 15.28 26.48 -4.41
N PRO A 33 14.57 27.14 -5.36
CA PRO A 33 13.50 28.06 -5.05
C PRO A 33 12.29 27.33 -4.44
N ALA A 34 11.49 28.05 -3.67
CA ALA A 34 10.23 27.52 -3.16
C ALA A 34 9.17 27.48 -4.27
N PRO A 35 8.35 26.42 -4.37
CA PRO A 35 7.18 26.45 -5.26
C PRO A 35 6.28 27.62 -4.91
N ASP A 36 5.74 28.33 -5.89
CA ASP A 36 4.87 29.49 -5.67
C ASP A 36 3.42 29.03 -5.41
N LEU A 37 3.19 28.44 -4.25
CA LEU A 37 1.87 27.95 -3.82
C LEU A 37 1.57 28.45 -2.39
N PRO A 38 0.28 28.59 -2.02
CA PRO A 38 -0.09 28.86 -0.64
C PRO A 38 0.34 27.70 0.28
N GLY A 39 0.45 27.95 1.58
CA GLY A 39 0.82 26.90 2.53
C GLY A 39 1.17 27.39 3.93
N PRO A 40 1.26 26.48 4.92
CA PRO A 40 1.57 26.83 6.29
C PRO A 40 2.98 27.38 6.46
N ARG A 41 3.12 28.36 7.35
CA ARG A 41 4.43 28.85 7.81
C ARG A 41 5.05 27.82 8.76
N GLY A 42 6.18 27.26 8.37
CA GLY A 42 6.93 26.28 9.16
C GLY A 42 7.96 26.93 10.10
N TRP A 43 8.42 26.20 11.12
CA TRP A 43 9.48 26.63 12.02
C TRP A 43 10.84 26.71 11.30
N PRO A 44 11.79 27.57 11.74
CA PRO A 44 13.05 27.82 11.02
C PRO A 44 13.86 26.57 10.65
N LEU A 45 14.02 25.59 11.54
CA LEU A 45 14.80 24.39 11.26
C LEU A 45 13.98 23.29 10.57
N VAL A 46 12.81 22.97 11.12
CA VAL A 46 12.07 21.73 10.78
C VAL A 46 10.93 21.97 9.79
N GLY A 47 10.62 23.22 9.47
CA GLY A 47 9.46 23.57 8.67
C GLY A 47 8.17 23.14 9.37
N SER A 48 7.28 22.47 8.63
CA SER A 48 6.00 21.97 9.13
C SER A 48 6.05 20.50 9.55
N LEU A 49 7.25 19.92 9.74
CA LEU A 49 7.41 18.48 10.02
C LEU A 49 6.60 18.00 11.22
N PHE A 50 6.54 18.78 12.30
CA PHE A 50 5.80 18.46 13.52
C PHE A 50 4.36 18.98 13.54
N HIS A 51 3.98 19.87 12.61
CA HIS A 51 2.61 20.36 12.49
C HIS A 51 1.64 19.30 11.92
N ARG A 52 2.16 18.18 11.40
CA ARG A 52 1.39 17.12 10.71
C ARG A 52 0.62 16.18 11.64
N GLY A 53 0.85 16.28 12.95
CA GLY A 53 0.18 15.44 13.95
C GLY A 53 0.46 13.94 13.79
N ARG A 54 -0.49 13.13 14.27
CA ARG A 54 -0.43 11.65 14.23
C ARG A 54 -1.05 11.04 12.97
N ASP A 55 -1.69 11.86 12.15
CA ASP A 55 -2.25 11.44 10.86
C ASP A 55 -1.99 12.55 9.83
N PRO A 56 -0.87 12.45 9.09
CA PRO A 56 -0.50 13.47 8.12
C PRO A 56 -1.51 13.60 6.98
N ALA A 57 -2.11 12.50 6.53
CA ALA A 57 -3.05 12.52 5.40
C ALA A 57 -4.33 13.29 5.74
N ASP A 58 -4.91 13.00 6.90
CA ASP A 58 -6.07 13.71 7.42
C ASP A 58 -5.73 15.18 7.78
N THR A 59 -4.54 15.43 8.32
CA THR A 59 -4.07 16.81 8.58
C THR A 59 -3.96 17.62 7.28
N TYR A 60 -3.40 17.04 6.22
CA TYR A 60 -3.32 17.71 4.93
C TYR A 60 -4.69 17.93 4.30
N HIS A 61 -5.62 16.98 4.48
CA HIS A 61 -7.01 17.15 4.03
C HIS A 61 -7.70 18.32 4.75
N ARG A 62 -7.46 18.51 6.05
CA ARG A 62 -7.93 19.73 6.75
C ARG A 62 -7.26 20.99 6.23
N TRP A 63 -5.95 20.94 6.00
CA TRP A 63 -5.19 22.09 5.48
C TRP A 63 -5.62 22.48 4.05
N SER A 64 -6.11 21.54 3.25
CA SER A 64 -6.61 21.87 1.90
C SER A 64 -7.84 22.77 1.94
N ARG A 65 -8.60 22.77 3.04
CA ARG A 65 -9.72 23.69 3.27
C ARG A 65 -9.27 25.11 3.62
N ILE A 66 -8.02 25.28 4.06
CA ILE A 66 -7.43 26.56 4.47
C ILE A 66 -6.58 27.17 3.36
N TYR A 67 -5.71 26.36 2.75
CA TYR A 67 -4.73 26.80 1.75
C TYR A 67 -5.15 26.48 0.32
N GLY A 68 -6.26 25.77 0.12
CA GLY A 68 -6.72 25.30 -1.18
C GLY A 68 -6.33 23.85 -1.49
N PRO A 69 -6.89 23.28 -2.56
CA PRO A 69 -6.75 21.85 -2.91
C PRO A 69 -5.29 21.40 -3.11
N VAL A 70 -4.46 22.32 -3.61
CA VAL A 70 -3.01 22.14 -3.75
C VAL A 70 -2.27 23.21 -2.98
N PHE A 71 -1.37 22.79 -2.09
CA PHE A 71 -0.57 23.70 -1.26
C PHE A 71 0.86 23.20 -1.08
N ARG A 72 1.79 24.11 -0.77
CA ARG A 72 3.18 23.78 -0.43
C ARG A 72 3.39 23.67 1.07
N MET A 73 4.40 22.91 1.47
CA MET A 73 4.95 22.95 2.82
C MET A 73 6.44 22.64 2.76
N ARG A 74 7.16 23.04 3.82
CA ARG A 74 8.56 22.68 4.00
C ARG A 74 8.69 21.56 5.02
N LEU A 75 9.40 20.49 4.68
CA LEU A 75 9.78 19.43 5.63
C LEU A 75 11.31 19.40 5.73
N GLY A 76 11.85 20.03 6.78
CA GLY A 76 13.30 20.21 6.93
C GLY A 76 13.93 20.81 5.66
N ASN A 77 14.82 20.05 5.04
CA ASN A 77 15.55 20.42 3.82
C ASN A 77 14.83 20.10 2.49
N ARG A 78 13.50 19.89 2.48
CA ARG A 78 12.73 19.61 1.26
C ARG A 78 11.47 20.46 1.14
N TRP A 79 11.21 20.95 -0.07
CA TRP A 79 9.91 21.47 -0.47
C TRP A 79 8.99 20.33 -0.89
N VAL A 80 7.76 20.37 -0.38
CA VAL A 80 6.73 19.39 -0.69
C VAL A 80 5.46 20.11 -1.15
N ILE A 81 4.87 19.64 -2.23
CA ILE A 81 3.51 20.01 -2.65
C ILE A 81 2.57 18.87 -2.29
N VAL A 82 1.38 19.19 -1.76
CA VAL A 82 0.34 18.21 -1.47
C VAL A 82 -0.86 18.45 -2.38
N ILE A 83 -1.30 17.39 -3.05
CA ILE A 83 -2.50 17.37 -3.91
C ILE A 83 -3.61 16.63 -3.17
N ASN A 84 -4.78 17.26 -2.98
CA ASN A 84 -5.87 16.71 -2.16
C ASN A 84 -7.17 16.45 -2.92
N ASP A 85 -7.36 17.06 -4.08
CA ASP A 85 -8.54 16.89 -4.93
C ASP A 85 -8.27 15.93 -6.09
N ALA A 86 -9.33 15.32 -6.58
CA ALA A 86 -9.27 14.32 -7.63
C ALA A 86 -8.88 14.90 -9.00
N GLU A 87 -9.45 16.04 -9.36
CA GLU A 87 -9.25 16.71 -10.65
C GLU A 87 -7.77 17.04 -10.89
N THR A 88 -7.14 17.73 -9.94
CA THR A 88 -5.73 18.10 -10.03
C THR A 88 -4.82 16.87 -9.97
N GLY A 89 -5.19 15.86 -9.18
CA GLY A 89 -4.46 14.59 -9.14
C GLY A 89 -4.46 13.88 -10.49
N GLU A 90 -5.59 13.83 -11.18
CA GLU A 90 -5.70 13.27 -12.54
C GLU A 90 -4.94 14.10 -13.57
N GLU A 91 -5.05 15.43 -13.48
CA GLU A 91 -4.36 16.37 -14.36
C GLU A 91 -2.83 16.24 -14.22
N LEU A 92 -2.27 16.49 -13.03
CA LEU A 92 -0.83 16.56 -12.84
C LEU A 92 -0.15 15.20 -12.95
N LEU A 93 -0.80 14.13 -12.48
CA LEU A 93 -0.16 12.82 -12.36
C LEU A 93 -0.48 11.88 -13.53
N GLY A 94 -1.59 12.13 -14.24
CA GLY A 94 -2.13 11.25 -15.28
C GLY A 94 -2.12 11.84 -16.69
N SER A 95 -2.30 13.15 -16.85
CA SER A 95 -2.44 13.76 -18.18
C SER A 95 -1.20 13.58 -19.06
N SER A 96 -1.39 13.66 -20.37
CA SER A 96 -0.30 13.74 -21.35
C SER A 96 0.57 14.98 -21.15
N ARG A 97 -0.01 16.08 -20.67
CA ARG A 97 0.66 17.37 -20.45
C ARG A 97 1.66 17.33 -19.30
N TYR A 98 1.29 16.76 -18.16
CA TYR A 98 2.08 16.83 -16.92
C TYR A 98 2.60 15.49 -16.43
N GLY A 99 1.95 14.36 -16.74
CA GLY A 99 2.25 13.07 -16.12
C GLY A 99 3.71 12.61 -16.27
N ALA A 100 4.42 13.05 -17.32
CA ALA A 100 5.85 12.76 -17.52
C ALA A 100 6.76 13.45 -16.50
N ILE A 101 6.35 14.61 -16.01
CA ILE A 101 7.12 15.45 -15.09
C ILE A 101 6.98 14.88 -13.67
N PHE A 102 5.79 14.36 -13.32
CA PHE A 102 5.47 13.85 -11.99
C PHE A 102 5.64 12.32 -11.83
N GLN A 103 6.48 11.66 -12.63
CA GLN A 103 6.60 10.19 -12.60
C GLN A 103 7.80 9.66 -11.80
N SER A 104 8.76 10.51 -11.45
CA SER A 104 9.94 10.10 -10.69
C SER A 104 9.64 9.93 -9.19
N ARG A 105 10.58 9.33 -8.47
CA ARG A 105 10.53 9.13 -7.03
C ARG A 105 11.71 9.84 -6.38
N PRO A 106 11.51 10.50 -5.23
CA PRO A 106 12.63 10.99 -4.46
C PRO A 106 13.45 9.79 -3.93
N MET A 107 14.73 10.02 -3.65
CA MET A 107 15.59 9.06 -2.96
C MET A 107 15.93 9.57 -1.55
N PRO A 108 15.12 9.23 -0.52
CA PRO A 108 15.42 9.60 0.86
C PRO A 108 16.66 8.88 1.40
N HIS A 109 17.30 9.46 2.42
CA HIS A 109 18.53 8.94 2.99
C HIS A 109 18.33 7.55 3.60
N THR A 110 17.25 7.36 4.37
CA THR A 110 16.92 6.10 5.03
C THR A 110 16.66 4.99 4.03
N LEU A 111 15.96 5.28 2.92
CA LEU A 111 15.78 4.32 1.83
C LEU A 111 17.11 3.98 1.15
N GLY A 112 17.92 4.99 0.81
CA GLY A 112 19.25 4.77 0.21
C GLY A 112 20.17 3.92 1.09
N ARG A 113 20.19 4.18 2.40
CA ARG A 113 20.95 3.35 3.37
C ARG A 113 20.43 1.93 3.48
N LEU A 114 19.11 1.74 3.48
CA LEU A 114 18.52 0.40 3.46
C LEU A 114 18.97 -0.37 2.21
N LEU A 115 18.97 0.26 1.04
CA LEU A 115 19.44 -0.34 -0.21
C LEU A 115 20.93 -0.71 -0.15
N GLY A 116 21.77 0.19 0.38
CA GLY A 116 23.20 -0.07 0.55
C GLY A 116 23.51 -1.22 1.51
N ASN A 117 22.76 -1.32 2.61
CA ASN A 117 23.00 -2.33 3.64
C ASN A 117 22.31 -3.67 3.37
N ALA A 118 21.12 -3.70 2.78
CA ALA A 118 20.38 -4.94 2.56
C ALA A 118 20.74 -5.58 1.22
N SER A 119 20.44 -4.90 0.11
CA SER A 119 20.77 -5.33 -1.25
C SER A 119 20.40 -4.21 -2.23
N LYS A 120 21.23 -3.98 -3.26
CA LYS A 120 20.88 -3.12 -4.40
C LYS A 120 19.62 -3.64 -5.14
N LYS A 121 19.33 -4.95 -5.05
CA LYS A 121 18.11 -5.58 -5.58
C LYS A 121 16.86 -5.30 -4.73
N ALA A 122 17.00 -4.65 -3.57
CA ALA A 122 15.88 -4.37 -2.66
C ALA A 122 15.04 -3.15 -3.09
N ILE A 123 15.46 -2.41 -4.12
CA ILE A 123 14.65 -1.32 -4.67
C ILE A 123 13.50 -1.91 -5.47
N THR A 124 12.29 -1.45 -5.16
CA THR A 124 11.07 -1.94 -5.80
C THR A 124 10.64 -1.03 -6.94
N LEU A 125 9.87 -1.55 -7.89
CA LEU A 125 9.26 -0.76 -8.97
C LEU A 125 8.49 0.47 -8.46
N GLY A 126 7.89 0.38 -7.26
CA GLY A 126 7.14 1.47 -6.64
C GLY A 126 8.03 2.61 -6.13
N THR A 127 9.25 2.29 -5.68
CA THR A 127 10.18 3.23 -5.01
C THR A 127 11.31 3.73 -5.91
N SER A 128 11.53 3.12 -7.08
CA SER A 128 12.60 3.54 -8.00
C SER A 128 12.34 4.91 -8.63
N PRO A 129 13.38 5.78 -8.73
CA PRO A 129 13.38 6.95 -9.61
C PRO A 129 13.10 6.55 -11.06
N TYR A 130 12.64 7.52 -11.85
CA TYR A 130 12.33 7.26 -13.25
C TYR A 130 13.60 7.11 -14.10
N ASP A 131 13.69 6.00 -14.82
CA ASP A 131 14.65 5.73 -15.88
C ASP A 131 14.04 4.77 -16.92
N ASP A 132 14.75 4.53 -18.03
CA ASP A 132 14.27 3.63 -19.09
C ASP A 132 14.19 2.17 -18.62
N GLN A 133 15.05 1.76 -17.68
CA GLN A 133 14.99 0.42 -17.10
C GLN A 133 13.68 0.21 -16.33
N LEU A 134 13.27 1.18 -15.52
CA LEU A 134 12.02 1.15 -14.77
C LEU A 134 10.83 1.08 -15.72
N LYS A 135 10.86 1.84 -16.82
CA LYS A 135 9.80 1.80 -17.85
C LYS A 135 9.63 0.38 -18.40
N GLY A 136 10.73 -0.28 -18.77
CA GLY A 136 10.74 -1.67 -19.23
C GLY A 136 10.23 -2.65 -18.17
N LYS A 137 10.79 -2.58 -16.95
CA LYS A 137 10.39 -3.43 -15.82
C LYS A 137 8.91 -3.29 -15.45
N ARG A 138 8.39 -2.06 -15.47
CA ARG A 138 6.98 -1.76 -15.18
C ARG A 138 6.05 -2.29 -16.27
N ARG A 139 6.45 -2.24 -17.54
CA ARG A 139 5.68 -2.84 -18.65
C ARG A 139 5.45 -4.34 -18.42
N LEU A 140 6.49 -5.07 -18.02
CA LEU A 140 6.41 -6.50 -17.72
C LEU A 140 5.50 -6.79 -16.52
N ALA A 141 5.65 -6.01 -15.44
CA ALA A 141 4.80 -6.14 -14.26
C ALA A 141 3.32 -5.85 -14.57
N ILE A 142 3.02 -4.93 -15.50
CA ILE A 142 1.66 -4.68 -15.96
C ILE A 142 1.15 -5.86 -16.79
N ALA A 143 1.98 -6.38 -17.70
CA ALA A 143 1.62 -7.52 -18.53
C ALA A 143 1.28 -8.75 -17.69
N SER A 144 2.06 -9.04 -16.64
CA SER A 144 1.87 -10.20 -15.78
C SER A 144 0.58 -10.19 -14.96
N VAL A 145 0.00 -9.01 -14.70
CA VAL A 145 -1.27 -8.87 -13.97
C VAL A 145 -2.39 -8.29 -14.84
N SER A 146 -2.25 -8.43 -16.16
CA SER A 146 -3.31 -8.05 -17.10
C SER A 146 -4.61 -8.82 -16.82
N PRO A 147 -5.78 -8.33 -17.25
CA PRO A 147 -7.03 -9.07 -17.09
C PRO A 147 -6.98 -10.47 -17.71
N ALA A 148 -6.26 -10.65 -18.82
CA ALA A 148 -6.10 -11.96 -19.46
C ALA A 148 -5.28 -12.92 -18.59
N ASN A 149 -4.13 -12.48 -18.07
CA ASN A 149 -3.29 -13.32 -17.22
C ASN A 149 -3.91 -13.57 -15.85
N SER A 150 -4.66 -12.60 -15.31
CA SER A 150 -5.40 -12.75 -14.05
C SER A 150 -6.52 -13.80 -14.14
N ARG A 151 -7.04 -14.10 -15.34
CA ARG A 151 -7.93 -15.26 -15.56
C ARG A 151 -7.17 -16.58 -15.53
N ALA A 152 -5.96 -16.62 -16.07
CA ALA A 152 -5.13 -17.83 -16.03
C ALA A 152 -4.74 -18.24 -14.59
N TYR A 153 -4.71 -17.30 -13.64
CA TYR A 153 -4.40 -17.58 -12.23
C TYR A 153 -5.62 -17.95 -11.38
N GLU A 154 -6.82 -18.09 -11.97
CA GLU A 154 -8.06 -18.27 -11.20
C GLU A 154 -8.03 -19.51 -10.31
N ALA A 155 -7.65 -20.67 -10.85
CA ALA A 155 -7.50 -21.89 -10.06
C ALA A 155 -6.48 -21.73 -8.92
N VAL A 156 -5.43 -20.92 -9.12
CA VAL A 156 -4.40 -20.63 -8.12
C VAL A 156 -4.96 -19.76 -7.00
N ILE A 157 -5.71 -18.72 -7.35
CA ILE A 157 -6.39 -17.81 -6.40
C ILE A 157 -7.43 -18.59 -5.58
N GLU A 158 -8.20 -19.47 -6.22
CA GLU A 158 -9.19 -20.34 -5.58
C GLU A 158 -8.55 -21.24 -4.51
N ARG A 159 -7.46 -21.95 -4.85
CA ARG A 159 -6.70 -22.79 -3.89
C ARG A 159 -6.15 -22.00 -2.72
N ALA A 160 -5.59 -20.82 -2.98
CA ALA A 160 -5.06 -19.96 -1.93
C ALA A 160 -6.17 -19.36 -1.04
N ALA A 161 -7.35 -19.08 -1.57
CA ALA A 161 -8.51 -18.66 -0.78
C ALA A 161 -9.04 -19.79 0.10
N GLN A 162 -9.05 -21.04 -0.41
CA GLN A 162 -9.37 -22.23 0.40
C GLN A 162 -8.41 -22.40 1.59
N TYR A 163 -7.13 -22.09 1.42
CA TYR A 163 -6.16 -22.09 2.53
C TYR A 163 -6.58 -21.14 3.66
N ILE A 164 -7.10 -19.95 3.34
CA ILE A 164 -7.58 -18.99 4.34
C ILE A 164 -8.78 -19.55 5.11
N VAL A 165 -9.75 -20.15 4.41
CA VAL A 165 -10.91 -20.77 5.06
C VAL A 165 -10.48 -21.94 5.95
N ARG A 166 -9.55 -22.79 5.50
CA ARG A 166 -9.00 -23.88 6.34
C ARG A 166 -8.31 -23.34 7.58
N SER A 167 -7.52 -22.28 7.43
CA SER A 167 -6.82 -21.64 8.55
C SER A 167 -7.81 -21.04 9.56
N LEU A 168 -8.92 -20.46 9.09
CA LEU A 168 -10.03 -20.03 9.95
C LEU A 168 -10.67 -21.21 10.68
N SER A 169 -10.96 -22.32 10.00
CA SER A 169 -11.51 -23.54 10.62
C SER A 169 -10.59 -24.11 11.69
N THR A 170 -9.29 -24.20 11.42
CA THR A 170 -8.30 -24.66 12.41
C THR A 170 -8.22 -23.72 13.61
N ALA A 171 -8.19 -22.40 13.38
CA ALA A 171 -8.18 -21.43 14.47
C ALA A 171 -9.46 -21.51 15.33
N PHE A 172 -10.62 -21.68 14.69
CA PHE A 172 -11.90 -21.84 15.36
C PHE A 172 -11.95 -23.11 16.22
N GLN A 173 -11.46 -24.24 15.69
CA GLN A 173 -11.36 -25.49 16.44
C GLN A 173 -10.39 -25.37 17.62
N ASN A 174 -9.21 -24.79 17.41
CA ASN A 174 -8.21 -24.58 18.47
C ASN A 174 -8.72 -23.63 19.58
N ALA A 175 -9.64 -22.72 19.23
CA ALA A 175 -10.31 -21.85 20.19
C ALA A 175 -11.52 -22.51 20.88
N ASN A 176 -11.72 -23.83 20.74
CA ASN A 176 -12.90 -24.56 21.23
C ASN A 176 -14.22 -23.91 20.76
N CYS A 177 -14.29 -23.56 19.48
CA CYS A 177 -15.42 -22.84 18.87
C CYS A 177 -15.66 -21.43 19.46
N GLY A 178 -14.64 -20.85 20.10
CA GLY A 178 -14.63 -19.51 20.67
C GLY A 178 -14.25 -18.41 19.66
N PRO A 179 -14.08 -17.17 20.16
CA PRO A 179 -13.66 -16.04 19.34
C PRO A 179 -12.20 -16.18 18.88
N ILE A 180 -11.91 -15.74 17.66
CA ILE A 180 -10.59 -15.82 17.04
C ILE A 180 -10.03 -14.42 16.70
N ASP A 181 -8.70 -14.32 16.68
CA ASP A 181 -7.99 -13.16 16.12
C ASP A 181 -7.75 -13.38 14.62
N PRO A 182 -8.35 -12.56 13.73
CA PRO A 182 -8.19 -12.72 12.29
C PRO A 182 -6.84 -12.21 11.74
N PHE A 183 -6.09 -11.41 12.50
CA PHE A 183 -4.89 -10.73 11.97
C PHE A 183 -3.81 -11.72 11.50
N PRO A 184 -3.33 -12.68 12.32
CA PRO A 184 -2.29 -13.60 11.87
C PRO A 184 -2.72 -14.43 10.66
N ILE A 185 -3.98 -14.87 10.65
CA ILE A 185 -4.54 -15.74 9.60
C ILE A 185 -4.54 -15.02 8.25
N PHE A 186 -4.91 -13.73 8.24
CA PHE A 186 -5.04 -12.98 6.99
C PHE A 186 -3.73 -12.42 6.48
N PHE A 187 -2.79 -12.05 7.35
CA PHE A 187 -1.44 -11.72 6.90
C PHE A 187 -0.72 -12.97 6.33
N ASP A 188 -0.87 -14.12 6.98
CA ASP A 188 -0.32 -15.38 6.47
C ASP A 188 -1.00 -15.80 5.17
N GLY A 189 -2.33 -15.72 5.10
CA GLY A 189 -3.12 -16.02 3.91
C GLY A 189 -2.77 -15.14 2.71
N ALA A 190 -2.61 -13.83 2.94
CA ALA A 190 -2.15 -12.89 1.93
C ALA A 190 -0.74 -13.25 1.42
N ALA A 191 0.15 -13.67 2.33
CA ALA A 191 1.50 -14.11 1.96
C ALA A 191 1.48 -15.37 1.11
N VAL A 192 0.67 -16.36 1.49
CA VAL A 192 0.48 -17.60 0.72
C VAL A 192 -0.06 -17.30 -0.66
N LEU A 193 -1.17 -16.57 -0.76
CA LEU A 193 -1.76 -16.16 -2.02
C LEU A 193 -0.74 -15.47 -2.92
N ASN A 194 -0.01 -14.49 -2.38
CA ASN A 194 0.94 -13.73 -3.15
C ASN A 194 2.11 -14.58 -3.67
N LEU A 195 2.67 -15.46 -2.83
CA LEU A 195 3.76 -16.36 -3.24
C LEU A 195 3.29 -17.38 -4.29
N THR A 196 2.07 -17.88 -4.16
CA THR A 196 1.49 -18.85 -5.10
C THR A 196 1.16 -18.19 -6.45
N VAL A 197 0.48 -17.04 -6.45
CA VAL A 197 0.10 -16.33 -7.70
C VAL A 197 1.32 -15.72 -8.41
N ILE A 198 2.25 -15.12 -7.67
CA ILE A 198 3.40 -14.44 -8.26
C ILE A 198 4.50 -15.41 -8.66
N CYS A 199 4.87 -16.34 -7.77
CA CYS A 199 6.02 -17.21 -7.96
C CYS A 199 5.68 -18.66 -8.33
N GLY A 200 4.40 -19.05 -8.36
CA GLY A 200 4.00 -20.43 -8.63
C GLY A 200 4.36 -21.40 -7.49
N ALA A 201 4.55 -20.90 -6.27
CA ALA A 201 4.79 -21.76 -5.10
C ALA A 201 3.53 -22.58 -4.79
N SER A 202 3.69 -23.85 -4.43
CA SER A 202 2.57 -24.61 -3.89
C SER A 202 2.09 -23.99 -2.57
N VAL A 203 0.81 -24.17 -2.23
CA VAL A 203 0.23 -23.66 -0.96
C VAL A 203 1.04 -24.15 0.23
N ALA A 204 1.46 -25.42 0.22
CA ALA A 204 2.28 -26.01 1.28
C ALA A 204 3.64 -25.28 1.44
N GLU A 205 4.37 -25.07 0.34
CA GLU A 205 5.66 -24.37 0.34
C GLU A 205 5.51 -22.90 0.78
N ALA A 206 4.52 -22.21 0.23
CA ALA A 206 4.24 -20.81 0.53
C ALA A 206 3.85 -20.61 2.01
N SER A 207 3.11 -21.56 2.59
CA SER A 207 2.61 -21.47 3.98
C SER A 207 3.67 -21.52 5.06
N VAL A 208 4.90 -21.94 4.72
CA VAL A 208 6.02 -22.03 5.67
C VAL A 208 7.17 -21.10 5.33
N LEU A 209 7.24 -20.61 4.07
CA LEU A 209 8.42 -19.94 3.52
C LEU A 209 8.91 -18.72 4.32
N LEU A 210 7.97 -17.96 4.91
CA LEU A 210 8.27 -16.71 5.62
C LEU A 210 7.94 -16.79 7.13
N LYS A 211 7.51 -17.95 7.62
CA LYS A 211 7.09 -18.13 9.03
C LYS A 211 8.26 -18.06 10.01
N ASP A 212 9.46 -18.45 9.58
CA ASP A 212 10.70 -18.36 10.37
C ASP A 212 11.38 -16.98 10.26
N SER A 213 10.69 -15.94 9.76
CA SER A 213 11.26 -14.60 9.68
C SER A 213 11.67 -14.10 11.08
N PRO A 214 12.91 -13.60 11.26
CA PRO A 214 13.41 -13.21 12.57
C PRO A 214 12.68 -12.00 13.17
N PHE A 215 12.03 -11.19 12.33
CA PHE A 215 11.22 -10.05 12.76
C PHE A 215 9.99 -9.88 11.85
N PRO A 216 8.96 -9.13 12.30
CA PRO A 216 7.77 -8.85 11.50
C PRO A 216 8.09 -8.08 10.20
N MET A 217 7.42 -8.47 9.11
CA MET A 217 7.52 -7.80 7.80
C MET A 217 7.24 -6.29 7.87
N LYS A 218 6.37 -5.86 8.80
CA LYS A 218 6.06 -4.46 9.10
C LYS A 218 7.31 -3.60 9.33
N ARG A 219 8.41 -4.15 9.87
CA ARG A 219 9.68 -3.41 10.07
C ARG A 219 10.24 -2.88 8.76
N LEU A 220 10.15 -3.67 7.70
CA LEU A 220 10.59 -3.27 6.37
C LEU A 220 9.66 -2.22 5.76
N GLY A 221 8.34 -2.37 5.94
CA GLY A 221 7.35 -1.39 5.52
C GLY A 221 7.56 -0.01 6.18
N GLN A 222 7.85 0.00 7.49
CA GLN A 222 8.13 1.23 8.25
C GLN A 222 9.34 1.99 7.70
N ILE A 223 10.44 1.33 7.38
CA ILE A 223 11.63 1.98 6.81
C ILE A 223 11.40 2.46 5.36
N ARG A 224 10.50 1.80 4.62
CA ARG A 224 10.10 2.23 3.27
C ARG A 224 9.10 3.39 3.28
N ASN A 225 8.61 3.82 4.44
CA ASN A 225 7.78 5.01 4.57
C ASN A 225 8.57 6.29 4.24
N ILE A 226 8.41 6.79 3.02
CA ILE A 226 9.09 7.99 2.54
C ILE A 226 8.46 9.32 3.03
N HIS A 227 7.41 9.26 3.83
CA HIS A 227 6.73 10.44 4.39
C HIS A 227 7.11 10.72 5.85
N GLY A 228 7.75 9.77 6.53
CA GLY A 228 7.75 9.71 8.00
C GLY A 228 9.07 10.01 8.69
N HIS A 229 10.21 9.61 8.12
CA HIS A 229 11.46 9.56 8.90
C HIS A 229 12.12 10.93 9.04
N PRO A 230 12.32 11.44 10.28
CA PRO A 230 12.97 12.73 10.48
C PRO A 230 14.37 12.80 9.87
N ARG A 231 15.11 11.68 9.80
CA ARG A 231 16.45 11.59 9.19
C ARG A 231 16.48 11.88 7.69
N ASP A 232 15.34 11.72 7.01
CA ASP A 232 15.23 12.02 5.59
C ASP A 232 15.20 13.53 5.35
N PHE A 233 14.59 14.29 6.27
CA PHE A 233 14.40 15.74 6.18
C PHE A 233 15.43 16.57 6.96
N LEU A 234 16.07 15.98 7.97
CA LEU A 234 16.98 16.67 8.89
C LEU A 234 18.38 16.04 8.82
N PRO A 235 19.29 16.59 8.00
CA PRO A 235 20.60 15.96 7.75
C PRO A 235 21.46 15.75 9.00
N PHE A 236 21.36 16.62 10.00
CA PHE A 236 22.10 16.48 11.25
C PHE A 236 21.72 15.22 12.05
N LEU A 237 20.51 14.67 11.88
CA LEU A 237 20.13 13.40 12.51
C LEU A 237 20.81 12.18 11.90
N ARG A 238 21.51 12.32 10.76
CA ARG A 238 22.23 11.24 10.08
C ARG A 238 23.56 10.88 10.74
N ILE A 239 24.06 11.75 11.62
CA ILE A 239 25.27 11.51 12.43
C ILE A 239 24.98 10.49 13.56
N LEU A 240 23.72 10.40 13.99
CA LEU A 240 23.30 9.49 15.05
C LEU A 240 23.32 8.03 14.56
N PRO A 241 23.69 7.06 15.43
CA PRO A 241 23.74 5.66 15.08
C PRO A 241 22.38 5.15 14.59
N ASP A 242 22.37 4.15 13.72
CA ASP A 242 21.13 3.56 13.19
C ASP A 242 20.22 3.05 14.31
N SER A 243 18.92 3.23 14.16
CA SER A 243 17.95 2.74 15.13
C SER A 243 17.87 1.21 15.12
N ARG A 244 17.36 0.63 16.21
CA ARG A 244 17.06 -0.81 16.29
C ARG A 244 16.12 -1.22 15.15
N THR A 245 15.05 -0.46 14.91
CA THR A 245 14.08 -0.68 13.82
C THR A 245 14.74 -0.75 12.45
N PHE A 246 15.73 0.12 12.19
CA PHE A 246 16.46 0.09 10.92
C PHE A 246 17.29 -1.20 10.77
N ARG A 247 18.00 -1.63 11.83
CA ARG A 247 18.76 -2.89 11.80
C ARG A 247 17.84 -4.11 11.60
N GLU A 248 16.69 -4.14 12.28
CA GLU A 248 15.67 -5.18 12.11
C GLU A 248 15.15 -5.19 10.67
N ALA A 249 14.87 -4.03 10.07
CA ALA A 249 14.44 -3.93 8.68
C ALA A 249 15.47 -4.44 7.68
N VAL A 250 16.77 -4.19 7.91
CA VAL A 250 17.86 -4.74 7.09
C VAL A 250 17.89 -6.27 7.20
N ALA A 251 17.75 -6.82 8.40
CA ALA A 251 17.71 -8.27 8.61
C ALA A 251 16.54 -8.91 7.88
N VAL A 252 15.33 -8.36 8.03
CA VAL A 252 14.12 -8.82 7.31
C VAL A 252 14.29 -8.71 5.79
N ALA A 253 14.85 -7.61 5.30
CA ALA A 253 15.08 -7.43 3.87
C ALA A 253 16.04 -8.48 3.29
N ARG A 254 17.12 -8.80 4.01
CA ARG A 254 18.10 -9.83 3.60
C ARG A 254 17.47 -11.22 3.65
N TYR A 255 16.82 -11.56 4.77
CA TYR A 255 16.14 -12.84 4.97
C TYR A 255 15.09 -13.10 3.88
N ARG A 256 14.24 -12.12 3.59
CA ARG A 256 13.25 -12.25 2.52
C ARG A 256 13.90 -12.41 1.15
N SER A 257 14.91 -11.59 0.84
CA SER A 257 15.54 -11.62 -0.49
C SER A 257 16.22 -12.96 -0.78
N SER A 258 16.82 -13.64 0.22
CA SER A 258 17.41 -14.95 0.00
C SER A 258 16.37 -16.03 -0.29
N ARG A 259 15.27 -16.08 0.49
CA ARG A 259 14.17 -17.03 0.30
C ARG A 259 13.47 -16.83 -1.05
N LEU A 260 13.20 -15.59 -1.42
CA LEU A 260 12.59 -15.29 -2.72
C LEU A 260 13.51 -15.64 -3.88
N THR A 261 14.82 -15.38 -3.77
CA THR A 261 15.76 -15.76 -4.83
C THR A 261 15.71 -17.28 -5.09
N ALA A 262 15.73 -18.10 -4.04
CA ALA A 262 15.63 -19.56 -4.18
C ALA A 262 14.33 -20.00 -4.86
N LEU A 263 13.20 -19.35 -4.53
CA LEU A 263 11.91 -19.65 -5.15
C LEU A 263 11.86 -19.23 -6.61
N LEU A 264 12.44 -18.08 -6.96
CA LEU A 264 12.53 -17.60 -8.34
C LEU A 264 13.42 -18.51 -9.19
N ASP A 265 14.55 -18.98 -8.64
CA ASP A 265 15.43 -19.93 -9.33
C ASP A 265 14.72 -21.25 -9.64
N LYS A 266 13.89 -21.74 -8.70
CA LYS A 266 13.04 -22.92 -8.90
C LYS A 266 12.00 -22.68 -10.02
N CYS A 267 11.31 -21.54 -9.99
CA CYS A 267 10.34 -21.16 -11.01
C CYS A 267 10.99 -21.04 -12.40
N ARG A 268 12.22 -20.52 -12.47
CA ARG A 268 12.98 -20.41 -13.73
C ARG A 268 13.33 -21.77 -14.30
N ARG A 269 13.85 -22.69 -13.48
CA ARG A 269 14.16 -24.07 -13.93
C ARG A 269 12.92 -24.79 -14.43
N ALA A 270 11.82 -24.69 -13.69
CA ALA A 270 10.55 -25.29 -14.13
C ALA A 270 10.09 -24.72 -15.50
N PHE A 271 10.33 -23.42 -15.74
CA PHE A 271 9.98 -22.77 -17.00
C PHE A 271 10.83 -23.30 -18.16
N GLU A 272 12.13 -23.49 -17.94
CA GLU A 272 13.06 -24.11 -18.89
C GLU A 272 12.68 -25.57 -19.21
N ASP A 273 12.23 -26.31 -18.19
CA ASP A 273 11.80 -27.71 -18.30
C ASP A 273 10.36 -27.88 -18.85
N GLY A 274 9.62 -26.77 -19.06
CA GLY A 274 8.24 -26.80 -19.55
C GLY A 274 7.19 -27.31 -18.55
N SER A 275 7.54 -27.47 -17.26
CA SER A 275 6.70 -28.06 -16.22
C SER A 275 5.95 -27.03 -15.36
N THR A 276 5.90 -25.76 -15.78
CA THR A 276 5.33 -24.66 -14.98
C THR A 276 3.82 -24.61 -14.96
N GLU A 277 3.26 -24.39 -13.76
CA GLU A 277 1.93 -23.80 -13.63
C GLU A 277 1.93 -22.31 -14.02
N PRO A 278 0.78 -21.75 -14.47
CA PRO A 278 0.65 -20.33 -14.74
C PRO A 278 0.89 -19.48 -13.47
N CYS A 279 1.92 -18.62 -13.51
CA CYS A 279 2.17 -17.60 -12.48
C CYS A 279 2.70 -16.30 -13.09
N ALA A 280 2.75 -15.23 -12.31
CA ALA A 280 3.19 -13.92 -12.79
C ALA A 280 4.63 -13.94 -13.31
N VAL A 281 5.54 -14.66 -12.63
CA VAL A 281 6.95 -14.79 -13.04
C VAL A 281 7.07 -15.51 -14.38
N VAL A 282 6.32 -16.59 -14.60
CA VAL A 282 6.29 -17.31 -15.89
C VAL A 282 5.80 -16.39 -17.01
N THR A 283 4.79 -15.57 -16.76
CA THR A 283 4.33 -14.59 -17.74
C THR A 283 5.39 -13.54 -18.04
N ILE A 284 6.10 -13.04 -17.02
CA ILE A 284 7.21 -12.10 -17.23
C ILE A 284 8.32 -12.73 -18.08
N LEU A 285 8.66 -13.99 -17.81
CA LEU A 285 9.65 -14.76 -18.58
C LEU A 285 9.23 -14.88 -20.05
N LYS A 286 7.96 -15.21 -20.33
CA LYS A 286 7.41 -15.30 -21.70
C LYS A 286 7.40 -13.96 -22.44
N GLU A 287 7.05 -12.87 -21.76
CA GLU A 287 6.94 -11.53 -22.35
C GLU A 287 8.30 -10.84 -22.53
N SER A 288 9.36 -11.40 -21.95
CA SER A 288 10.73 -10.94 -22.14
C SER A 288 11.21 -11.29 -23.56
N ARG A 289 10.86 -10.46 -24.55
CA ARG A 289 11.22 -10.64 -25.98
C ARG A 289 12.72 -10.46 -26.30
N GLN A 290 13.51 -9.95 -25.35
CA GLN A 290 14.96 -9.74 -25.44
C GLN A 290 15.59 -10.27 -24.14
N ASP A 291 16.90 -10.52 -24.15
CA ASP A 291 17.69 -10.80 -22.95
C ASP A 291 17.60 -9.61 -21.99
N ILE A 292 16.58 -9.62 -21.14
CA ILE A 292 16.54 -8.75 -19.98
C ILE A 292 17.61 -9.30 -19.03
N PRO A 293 18.57 -8.47 -18.62
CA PRO A 293 19.54 -8.87 -17.61
C PRO A 293 18.84 -9.58 -16.44
N ASP A 294 19.34 -10.75 -16.05
CA ASP A 294 18.71 -11.62 -15.03
C ASP A 294 18.40 -10.88 -13.72
N ASP A 295 19.21 -9.86 -13.40
CA ASP A 295 19.03 -9.00 -12.24
C ASP A 295 17.77 -8.12 -12.35
N ALA A 296 17.41 -7.66 -13.55
CA ALA A 296 16.22 -6.88 -13.82
C ALA A 296 14.95 -7.75 -13.71
N LEU A 297 14.95 -8.97 -14.24
CA LEU A 297 13.86 -9.94 -14.06
C LEU A 297 13.65 -10.27 -12.58
N THR A 298 14.73 -10.63 -11.89
CA THR A 298 14.73 -10.93 -10.44
C THR A 298 14.21 -9.72 -9.65
N SER A 299 14.58 -8.50 -10.05
CA SER A 299 14.10 -7.26 -9.44
C SER A 299 12.60 -7.04 -9.63
N VAL A 300 12.05 -7.33 -10.83
CA VAL A 300 10.60 -7.22 -11.10
C VAL A 300 9.83 -8.20 -10.22
N ALA A 301 10.24 -9.47 -10.21
CA ALA A 301 9.57 -10.50 -9.43
C ALA A 301 9.63 -10.21 -7.91
N ASN A 302 10.81 -9.85 -7.39
CA ASN A 302 10.97 -9.44 -6.00
C ASN A 302 10.11 -8.22 -5.64
N SER A 303 9.95 -7.28 -6.59
CA SER A 303 9.09 -6.11 -6.39
C SER A 303 7.61 -6.50 -6.30
N MET A 304 7.15 -7.41 -7.15
CA MET A 304 5.78 -7.89 -7.16
C MET A 304 5.44 -8.64 -5.87
N VAL A 305 6.32 -9.56 -5.45
CA VAL A 305 6.12 -10.28 -4.19
C VAL A 305 6.14 -9.32 -3.00
N SER A 306 7.19 -8.50 -2.92
CA SER A 306 7.31 -7.54 -1.83
C SER A 306 6.12 -6.60 -1.72
N SER A 307 5.45 -6.29 -2.83
CA SER A 307 4.32 -5.38 -2.83
C SER A 307 3.03 -6.07 -2.40
N GLY A 308 2.90 -7.41 -2.46
CA GLY A 308 1.66 -8.09 -2.05
C GLY A 308 1.63 -8.57 -0.60
N LEU A 309 2.79 -8.73 0.05
CA LEU A 309 2.88 -9.30 1.41
C LEU A 309 2.37 -8.40 2.54
N ASP A 310 2.55 -7.08 2.44
CA ASP A 310 2.25 -6.11 3.51
C ASP A 310 1.79 -4.80 2.87
N SER A 311 0.66 -4.83 2.17
CA SER A 311 0.13 -3.67 1.44
C SER A 311 -1.40 -3.63 1.46
N HIS A 312 -2.02 -3.23 0.34
CA HIS A 312 -3.44 -3.07 0.15
C HIS A 312 -4.23 -4.34 0.49
N MET A 313 -3.77 -5.51 0.03
CA MET A 313 -4.52 -6.77 0.16
C MET A 313 -4.82 -7.17 1.62
N PRO A 314 -3.85 -7.42 2.52
CA PRO A 314 -4.14 -7.87 3.89
C PRO A 314 -4.89 -6.82 4.73
N ASN A 315 -4.58 -5.53 4.57
CA ASN A 315 -5.25 -4.48 5.34
C ASN A 315 -6.68 -4.25 4.87
N THR A 316 -6.94 -4.17 3.55
CA THR A 316 -8.31 -4.04 3.03
C THR A 316 -9.15 -5.27 3.36
N LEU A 317 -8.54 -6.47 3.39
CA LEU A 317 -9.18 -7.70 3.85
C LEU A 317 -9.62 -7.60 5.31
N LEU A 318 -8.73 -7.15 6.21
CA LEU A 318 -9.05 -6.98 7.63
C LEU A 318 -10.09 -5.89 7.86
N TRP A 319 -10.02 -4.77 7.15
CA TRP A 319 -11.02 -3.72 7.27
C TRP A 319 -12.41 -4.21 6.84
N GLY A 320 -12.51 -4.82 5.65
CA GLY A 320 -13.80 -5.30 5.15
C GLY A 320 -14.36 -6.47 5.98
N LEU A 321 -13.52 -7.38 6.48
CA LEU A 321 -13.98 -8.41 7.41
C LEU A 321 -14.63 -7.80 8.66
N GLY A 322 -14.00 -6.76 9.21
CA GLY A 322 -14.54 -6.03 10.36
C GLY A 322 -15.90 -5.39 10.07
N VAL A 323 -16.07 -4.79 8.89
CA VAL A 323 -17.36 -4.27 8.43
C VAL A 323 -18.39 -5.40 8.29
N LEU A 324 -18.05 -6.51 7.64
CA LEU A 324 -18.96 -7.64 7.50
C LEU A 324 -19.37 -8.20 8.87
N ALA A 325 -18.45 -8.27 9.83
CA ALA A 325 -18.72 -8.77 11.18
C ALA A 325 -19.55 -7.79 12.05
N SER A 326 -19.45 -6.48 11.81
CA SER A 326 -20.18 -5.44 12.57
C SER A 326 -21.53 -5.06 11.94
N ARG A 327 -21.67 -5.19 10.61
CA ARG A 327 -22.84 -4.76 9.83
C ARG A 327 -23.54 -5.96 9.16
N LYS A 328 -24.52 -6.51 9.87
CA LYS A 328 -25.31 -7.67 9.39
C LYS A 328 -26.12 -7.38 8.13
N ASP A 329 -26.57 -6.13 7.96
CA ASP A 329 -27.25 -5.67 6.76
C ASP A 329 -26.35 -5.77 5.51
N ILE A 330 -25.09 -5.34 5.62
CA ILE A 330 -24.09 -5.43 4.54
C ILE A 330 -23.70 -6.90 4.30
N GLN A 331 -23.50 -7.67 5.38
CA GLN A 331 -23.16 -9.08 5.28
C GLN A 331 -24.24 -9.90 4.58
N ALA A 332 -25.52 -9.62 4.87
CA ALA A 332 -26.65 -10.29 4.22
C ALA A 332 -26.71 -9.97 2.73
N LYS A 333 -26.62 -8.69 2.33
CA LYS A 333 -26.59 -8.29 0.92
C LYS A 333 -25.43 -8.92 0.13
N ALA A 334 -24.24 -8.97 0.73
CA ALA A 334 -23.07 -9.61 0.12
C ALA A 334 -23.26 -11.14 -0.02
N TYR A 335 -23.87 -11.79 0.98
CA TYR A 335 -24.19 -13.21 0.91
C TYR A 335 -25.24 -13.51 -0.16
N ASP A 336 -26.31 -12.71 -0.22
CA ASP A 336 -27.38 -12.87 -1.20
C ASP A 336 -26.86 -12.68 -2.63
N SER A 337 -25.95 -11.73 -2.87
CA SER A 337 -25.35 -11.55 -4.19
C SER A 337 -24.51 -12.75 -4.63
N ILE A 338 -23.82 -13.42 -3.69
CA ILE A 338 -23.08 -14.65 -3.99
C ILE A 338 -24.06 -15.75 -4.41
N LEU A 339 -25.15 -15.95 -3.65
CA LEU A 339 -26.15 -16.99 -3.95
C LEU A 339 -26.87 -16.74 -5.27
N GLN A 340 -27.13 -15.48 -5.63
CA GLN A 340 -27.70 -15.12 -6.92
C GLN A 340 -26.73 -15.47 -8.06
N GLN A 341 -25.43 -15.21 -7.88
CA GLN A 341 -24.42 -15.57 -8.87
C GLN A 341 -24.32 -17.08 -9.07
N GLU A 342 -24.33 -17.88 -8.00
CA GLU A 342 -24.26 -19.36 -8.11
C GLU A 342 -25.44 -19.95 -8.90
N LYS A 343 -26.59 -19.26 -8.95
CA LYS A 343 -27.77 -19.67 -9.72
C LYS A 343 -27.70 -19.31 -11.20
N LEU A 344 -26.97 -18.25 -11.57
CA LEU A 344 -26.91 -17.73 -12.93
C LEU A 344 -25.94 -18.49 -13.84
N GLY A 345 -25.07 -19.34 -13.28
CA GLY A 345 -24.03 -20.05 -14.04
C GLY A 345 -22.90 -19.13 -14.54
N GLU A 346 -21.89 -19.70 -15.20
CA GLU A 346 -20.70 -18.96 -15.68
C GLU A 346 -21.00 -18.00 -16.86
N ASP A 347 -22.11 -18.19 -17.57
CA ASP A 347 -22.43 -17.47 -18.82
C ASP A 347 -23.02 -16.06 -18.63
N ALA A 348 -23.34 -15.64 -17.41
CA ALA A 348 -23.93 -14.32 -17.13
C ALA A 348 -22.88 -13.21 -16.98
N MET A 349 -21.97 -13.06 -17.95
CA MET A 349 -20.83 -12.13 -17.85
C MET A 349 -21.19 -10.66 -18.18
N MET A 350 -22.25 -10.40 -18.96
CA MET A 350 -22.48 -9.05 -19.53
C MET A 350 -22.94 -7.98 -18.52
N ASN A 351 -23.52 -8.36 -17.37
CA ASN A 351 -23.90 -7.43 -16.28
C ASN A 351 -23.15 -7.70 -14.96
N PHE A 352 -22.15 -8.59 -14.98
CA PHE A 352 -21.50 -9.15 -13.79
C PHE A 352 -20.96 -8.10 -12.80
N GLU A 353 -20.50 -6.94 -13.27
CA GLU A 353 -19.95 -5.93 -12.36
C GLU A 353 -21.00 -5.04 -11.68
N ARG A 354 -22.14 -4.79 -12.32
CA ARG A 354 -23.13 -3.81 -11.83
C ARG A 354 -24.10 -4.42 -10.81
N ASP A 355 -24.47 -5.68 -11.01
CA ASP A 355 -25.41 -6.38 -10.14
C ASP A 355 -24.73 -7.13 -8.98
N ASN A 356 -23.39 -7.08 -8.91
CA ASN A 356 -22.61 -7.81 -7.92
C ASN A 356 -22.27 -6.94 -6.70
N TYR A 357 -23.10 -7.05 -5.66
CA TYR A 357 -22.91 -6.34 -4.40
C TYR A 357 -21.58 -6.67 -3.70
N LEU A 358 -21.09 -7.91 -3.77
CA LEU A 358 -19.81 -8.26 -3.17
C LEU A 358 -18.63 -7.56 -3.87
N LEU A 359 -18.66 -7.45 -5.20
CA LEU A 359 -17.64 -6.69 -5.92
C LEU A 359 -17.71 -5.20 -5.57
N ALA A 360 -18.91 -4.65 -5.48
CA ALA A 360 -19.14 -3.28 -5.03
C ALA A 360 -18.61 -3.04 -3.60
N PHE A 361 -18.78 -4.01 -2.71
CA PHE A 361 -18.24 -4.01 -1.35
C PHE A 361 -16.70 -4.02 -1.33
N VAL A 362 -16.07 -4.81 -2.21
CA VAL A 362 -14.60 -4.83 -2.36
C VAL A 362 -14.07 -3.46 -2.82
N LYS A 363 -14.70 -2.87 -3.85
CA LYS A 363 -14.35 -1.54 -4.37
C LYS A 363 -14.50 -0.47 -3.27
N GLU A 364 -15.59 -0.52 -2.50
CA GLU A 364 -15.85 0.43 -1.40
C GLU A 364 -14.89 0.25 -0.21
N SER A 365 -14.54 -0.98 0.12
CA SER A 365 -13.52 -1.27 1.15
C SER A 365 -12.18 -0.63 0.80
N GLY A 366 -11.75 -0.74 -0.47
CA GLY A 366 -10.53 -0.11 -0.96
C GLY A 366 -10.58 1.43 -1.00
N ARG A 367 -11.76 2.02 -1.26
CA ARG A 367 -11.98 3.47 -1.28
C ARG A 367 -11.99 4.07 0.12
N TYR A 368 -12.86 3.55 0.99
CA TYR A 368 -13.20 4.15 2.28
C TYR A 368 -12.04 4.09 3.27
N PHE A 369 -11.45 2.89 3.42
CA PHE A 369 -10.36 2.64 4.37
C PHE A 369 -9.00 3.06 3.83
N ASN A 370 -8.78 2.85 2.53
CA ASN A 370 -7.58 3.25 1.80
C ASN A 370 -6.26 3.04 2.57
N THR A 371 -5.69 1.83 2.46
CA THR A 371 -4.45 1.42 3.13
C THR A 371 -3.29 2.40 2.93
N PHE A 372 -3.19 3.03 1.76
CA PHE A 372 -2.18 4.05 1.46
C PHE A 372 -2.83 5.42 1.39
N ARG A 373 -3.11 6.05 2.54
CA ARG A 373 -3.74 7.38 2.60
C ARG A 373 -2.94 8.50 1.94
N LEU A 374 -1.61 8.37 1.95
CA LEU A 374 -0.72 9.07 1.04
C LEU A 374 -0.18 8.06 0.05
N ALA A 375 -0.36 8.30 -1.24
CA ALA A 375 0.37 7.53 -2.24
C ALA A 375 1.87 7.82 -2.09
N LEU A 376 2.69 6.84 -2.49
CA LEU A 376 4.14 6.99 -2.57
C LEU A 376 4.50 8.35 -3.17
N ALA A 377 5.36 9.10 -2.48
CA ALA A 377 5.82 10.41 -2.91
C ALA A 377 6.43 10.38 -4.31
N ARG A 378 6.21 11.44 -5.06
CA ARG A 378 6.79 11.68 -6.39
C ARG A 378 7.80 12.81 -6.31
N GLU A 379 8.60 12.96 -7.35
CA GLU A 379 9.51 14.08 -7.53
C GLU A 379 9.36 14.59 -8.96
N THR A 380 9.27 15.92 -9.13
CA THR A 380 9.22 16.55 -10.45
C THR A 380 10.57 16.39 -11.16
N ILE A 381 10.56 16.07 -12.45
CA ILE A 381 11.77 15.84 -13.26
C ILE A 381 11.70 16.51 -14.64
N GLY A 382 12.87 16.84 -15.17
CA GLY A 382 13.11 17.24 -16.54
C GLY A 382 12.93 18.74 -16.82
N LYS A 383 12.06 19.44 -16.07
CA LYS A 383 11.90 20.89 -16.13
C LYS A 383 11.04 21.45 -15.00
N ASP A 384 11.22 22.74 -14.76
CA ASP A 384 10.27 23.59 -14.04
C ASP A 384 8.94 23.72 -14.82
N ILE A 385 7.85 24.00 -14.11
CA ILE A 385 6.53 24.22 -14.71
C ILE A 385 5.83 25.44 -14.12
N VAL A 386 4.88 25.97 -14.90
CA VAL A 386 3.83 26.87 -14.42
C VAL A 386 2.50 26.14 -14.54
N TRP A 387 1.83 25.92 -13.42
CA TRP A 387 0.51 25.30 -13.34
C TRP A 387 -0.46 26.30 -12.70
N ASN A 388 -1.52 26.68 -13.42
CA ASN A 388 -2.51 27.67 -12.97
C ASN A 388 -1.89 28.98 -12.45
N GLY A 389 -0.82 29.46 -13.12
CA GLY A 389 -0.08 30.66 -12.72
C GLY A 389 0.95 30.44 -11.59
N HIS A 390 0.96 29.26 -10.97
CA HIS A 390 1.89 28.90 -9.91
C HIS A 390 3.15 28.22 -10.45
N PHE A 391 4.32 28.75 -10.07
CA PHE A 391 5.61 28.17 -10.43
C PHE A 391 5.94 26.95 -9.55
N ILE A 392 6.30 25.83 -10.16
CA ILE A 392 6.74 24.62 -9.48
C ILE A 392 8.10 24.20 -10.05
N PRO A 393 9.19 24.24 -9.26
CA PRO A 393 10.50 23.87 -9.73
C PRO A 393 10.66 22.35 -9.91
N GLU A 394 11.61 21.95 -10.75
CA GLU A 394 12.16 20.61 -10.82
C GLU A 394 12.72 20.17 -9.45
N GLY A 395 12.66 18.87 -9.16
CA GLY A 395 13.13 18.32 -7.88
C GLY A 395 12.15 18.53 -6.72
N THR A 396 10.97 19.10 -6.97
CA THR A 396 9.93 19.28 -5.95
C THR A 396 9.32 17.93 -5.59
N THR A 397 9.27 17.62 -4.29
CA THR A 397 8.59 16.42 -3.79
C THR A 397 7.08 16.61 -3.81
N VAL A 398 6.33 15.60 -4.25
CA VAL A 398 4.88 15.69 -4.42
C VAL A 398 4.20 14.56 -3.66
N TYR A 399 3.30 14.94 -2.74
CA TYR A 399 2.44 14.03 -1.99
C TYR A 399 1.05 14.05 -2.60
N CYS A 400 0.59 12.88 -3.03
CA CYS A 400 -0.75 12.67 -3.54
C CYS A 400 -1.61 12.10 -2.40
N ASN A 401 -2.50 12.93 -1.85
CA ASN A 401 -3.34 12.59 -0.72
C ASN A 401 -4.59 11.84 -1.19
N THR A 402 -4.43 10.55 -1.44
CA THR A 402 -5.50 9.67 -1.91
C THR A 402 -6.63 9.54 -0.88
N HIS A 403 -6.37 9.77 0.41
CA HIS A 403 -7.41 9.84 1.45
C HIS A 403 -8.37 11.01 1.21
N ALA A 404 -7.82 12.19 0.88
CA ALA A 404 -8.63 13.36 0.52
C ALA A 404 -9.34 13.15 -0.84
N MET A 405 -8.65 12.61 -1.84
CA MET A 405 -9.24 12.39 -3.17
C MET A 405 -10.39 11.38 -3.14
N ASN A 406 -10.29 10.33 -2.30
CA ASN A 406 -11.38 9.36 -2.09
C ASN A 406 -12.56 9.98 -1.32
N ARG A 407 -12.38 11.16 -0.72
CA ARG A 407 -13.41 11.93 -0.01
C ARG A 407 -13.84 13.19 -0.76
N ASP A 408 -13.45 13.31 -2.02
CA ASP A 408 -13.80 14.44 -2.85
C ASP A 408 -15.29 14.34 -3.27
N PRO A 409 -16.16 15.28 -2.84
CA PRO A 409 -17.58 15.25 -3.17
C PRO A 409 -17.86 15.49 -4.65
N THR A 410 -16.91 16.05 -5.41
CA THR A 410 -17.04 16.16 -6.88
C THR A 410 -16.93 14.79 -7.57
N ARG A 411 -16.36 13.80 -6.87
CA ARG A 411 -16.17 12.45 -7.39
C ARG A 411 -17.03 11.41 -6.72
N PHE A 412 -17.26 11.47 -5.42
CA PHE A 412 -18.01 10.43 -4.71
C PHE A 412 -19.21 11.03 -4.01
N SER A 413 -20.40 10.48 -4.27
CA SER A 413 -21.63 10.81 -3.53
C SER A 413 -21.50 10.38 -2.06
N SER A 414 -21.84 11.23 -1.09
CA SER A 414 -21.66 10.94 0.36
C SER A 414 -20.29 10.30 0.68
N PRO A 415 -19.17 11.04 0.45
CA PRO A 415 -17.82 10.47 0.48
C PRO A 415 -17.41 9.87 1.84
N ASP A 416 -17.97 10.39 2.92
CA ASP A 416 -17.67 9.98 4.30
C ASP A 416 -18.53 8.79 4.78
N GLU A 417 -19.43 8.27 3.95
CA GLU A 417 -20.22 7.08 4.25
C GLU A 417 -19.65 5.84 3.56
N PHE A 418 -19.64 4.71 4.29
CA PHE A 418 -19.36 3.39 3.71
C PHE A 418 -20.62 2.88 3.00
N LYS A 419 -20.64 2.99 1.67
CA LYS A 419 -21.81 2.69 0.83
C LYS A 419 -21.41 1.90 -0.43
N PRO A 420 -21.39 0.56 -0.37
CA PRO A 420 -21.11 -0.28 -1.55
C PRO A 420 -21.99 0.04 -2.75
N GLU A 421 -23.26 0.39 -2.53
CA GLU A 421 -24.26 0.64 -3.58
C GLU A 421 -23.85 1.70 -4.61
N ARG A 422 -22.88 2.57 -4.28
CA ARG A 422 -22.33 3.56 -5.24
C ARG A 422 -21.73 2.91 -6.48
N TYR A 423 -21.23 1.68 -6.38
CA TYR A 423 -20.61 0.99 -7.51
C TYR A 423 -21.61 0.16 -8.32
N MET A 424 -22.88 0.14 -7.93
CA MET A 424 -23.93 -0.61 -8.63
C MET A 424 -24.64 0.23 -9.69
N SER A 425 -24.72 1.56 -9.51
CA SER A 425 -25.37 2.46 -10.46
C SER A 425 -24.74 3.86 -10.43
N GLY A 426 -24.94 4.63 -11.51
CA GLY A 426 -24.46 6.01 -11.60
C GLY A 426 -23.01 6.16 -12.07
N PRO A 427 -22.44 7.37 -12.02
CA PRO A 427 -21.15 7.68 -12.62
C PRO A 427 -19.99 6.95 -11.94
N GLU A 428 -20.09 6.60 -10.65
CA GLU A 428 -19.07 5.81 -9.96
C GLU A 428 -18.96 4.38 -10.50
N ALA A 429 -20.06 3.79 -10.97
CA ALA A 429 -20.09 2.44 -11.56
C ALA A 429 -19.45 2.39 -12.96
N GLU A 430 -19.34 3.53 -13.65
CA GLU A 430 -18.83 3.63 -15.03
C GLU A 430 -17.34 3.94 -15.12
N ARG A 431 -16.69 4.20 -13.98
CA ARG A 431 -15.28 4.59 -13.96
C ARG A 431 -14.36 3.40 -14.11
N THR A 432 -13.38 3.55 -14.99
CA THR A 432 -12.27 2.60 -15.12
C THR A 432 -11.41 2.53 -13.85
N MET A 433 -11.26 3.65 -13.14
CA MET A 433 -10.58 3.70 -11.84
C MET A 433 -11.63 3.85 -10.73
N PRO A 434 -11.92 2.80 -9.95
CA PRO A 434 -13.02 2.85 -8.98
C PRO A 434 -12.72 3.73 -7.75
N HIS A 435 -11.44 3.88 -7.41
CA HIS A 435 -10.96 4.73 -6.31
C HIS A 435 -9.46 5.01 -6.45
N TYR A 436 -8.96 5.99 -5.70
CA TYR A 436 -7.57 6.47 -5.75
C TYR A 436 -6.63 5.70 -4.80
N GLY A 437 -7.10 4.66 -4.11
CA GLY A 437 -6.31 3.88 -3.14
C GLY A 437 -5.13 3.11 -3.75
N PHE A 438 -5.09 3.00 -5.07
CA PHE A 438 -3.99 2.42 -5.84
C PHE A 438 -3.10 3.48 -6.51
N GLY A 439 -3.28 4.76 -6.18
CA GLY A 439 -2.61 5.89 -6.82
C GLY A 439 -3.14 6.21 -8.21
N VAL A 440 -2.60 7.28 -8.81
CA VAL A 440 -3.15 7.90 -10.04
C VAL A 440 -2.14 7.93 -11.19
N GLY A 441 -2.60 7.86 -12.43
CA GLY A 441 -1.76 8.11 -13.60
C GLY A 441 -0.58 7.13 -13.78
N ARG A 442 0.55 7.61 -14.32
CA ARG A 442 1.64 6.75 -14.83
C ARG A 442 2.30 5.82 -13.81
N ARG A 443 2.15 6.10 -12.50
CA ARG A 443 2.75 5.36 -11.39
C ARG A 443 1.70 4.72 -10.46
N ASN A 444 0.45 4.53 -10.92
CA ASN A 444 -0.57 3.76 -10.20
C ASN A 444 -0.17 2.28 -10.03
N CYS A 445 -0.86 1.55 -9.17
CA CYS A 445 -0.63 0.12 -8.99
C CYS A 445 -0.94 -0.63 -10.31
N PRO A 446 -0.08 -1.55 -10.77
CA PRO A 446 -0.41 -2.40 -11.92
C PRO A 446 -1.47 -3.46 -11.56
N ALA A 447 -1.51 -3.92 -10.31
CA ALA A 447 -2.28 -5.08 -9.88
C ALA A 447 -3.69 -4.76 -9.35
N ILE A 448 -4.33 -3.66 -9.79
CA ILE A 448 -5.65 -3.22 -9.28
C ILE A 448 -6.69 -4.33 -9.45
N ASN A 449 -6.84 -4.82 -10.69
CA ASN A 449 -7.83 -5.84 -11.02
C ASN A 449 -7.55 -7.18 -10.32
N LEU A 450 -6.27 -7.56 -10.21
CA LEU A 450 -5.86 -8.77 -9.51
C LEU A 450 -6.26 -8.70 -8.03
N VAL A 451 -5.92 -7.61 -7.33
CA VAL A 451 -6.24 -7.44 -5.91
C VAL A 451 -7.74 -7.42 -5.66
N HIS A 452 -8.53 -6.77 -6.53
CA HIS A 452 -9.99 -6.80 -6.40
C HIS A 452 -10.55 -8.22 -6.59
N LYS A 453 -10.04 -8.99 -7.57
CA LYS A 453 -10.43 -10.39 -7.77
C LYS A 453 -10.05 -11.27 -6.57
N GLU A 454 -8.84 -11.11 -6.05
CA GLU A 454 -8.35 -11.83 -4.87
C GLU A 454 -9.23 -11.58 -3.64
N LEU A 455 -9.51 -10.30 -3.32
CA LEU A 455 -10.39 -9.93 -2.22
C LEU A 455 -11.81 -10.49 -2.42
N TYR A 456 -12.35 -10.39 -3.63
CA TYR A 456 -13.65 -10.93 -3.98
C TYR A 456 -13.75 -12.42 -3.69
N VAL A 457 -12.82 -13.21 -4.22
CA VAL A 457 -12.79 -14.67 -4.05
C VAL A 457 -12.66 -15.05 -2.58
N ILE A 458 -11.79 -14.36 -1.82
CA ILE A 458 -11.61 -14.64 -0.40
C ILE A 458 -12.89 -14.35 0.40
N TYR A 459 -13.50 -13.17 0.21
CA TYR A 459 -14.76 -12.86 0.89
C TYR A 459 -15.87 -13.82 0.50
N LYS A 460 -15.96 -14.21 -0.78
CA LYS A 460 -16.93 -15.20 -1.26
C LYS A 460 -16.79 -16.52 -0.48
N HIS A 461 -15.58 -17.07 -0.41
CA HIS A 461 -15.31 -18.32 0.31
C HIS A 461 -15.59 -18.23 1.80
N ILE A 462 -15.25 -17.11 2.43
CA ILE A 462 -15.57 -16.88 3.85
C ILE A 462 -17.08 -16.85 4.06
N LEU A 463 -17.81 -16.05 3.28
CA LEU A 463 -19.25 -15.84 3.45
C LEU A 463 -20.10 -17.06 3.08
N LEU A 464 -19.64 -17.91 2.16
CA LEU A 464 -20.32 -19.18 1.84
C LEU A 464 -20.30 -20.16 3.02
N ASN A 465 -19.21 -20.17 3.79
CA ASN A 465 -19.00 -21.11 4.87
C ASN A 465 -19.41 -20.56 6.25
N TRP A 466 -19.25 -19.25 6.46
CA TRP A 466 -19.33 -18.63 7.78
C TRP A 466 -20.25 -17.40 7.80
N SER A 467 -20.93 -17.22 8.93
CA SER A 467 -21.52 -15.96 9.37
C SER A 467 -20.59 -15.33 10.41
N LEU A 468 -20.33 -14.04 10.25
CA LEU A 468 -19.32 -13.30 11.03
C LEU A 468 -19.97 -12.37 12.04
N GLU A 469 -19.41 -12.28 13.25
CA GLU A 469 -19.82 -11.36 14.30
C GLU A 469 -18.62 -10.76 15.02
N ILE A 470 -18.67 -9.46 15.34
CA ILE A 470 -17.67 -8.88 16.23
C ILE A 470 -17.88 -9.42 17.64
N TYR A 471 -16.80 -9.93 18.24
CA TYR A 471 -16.77 -10.30 19.64
C TYR A 471 -16.34 -9.10 20.49
N ASP A 472 -15.12 -8.60 20.28
CA ASP A 472 -14.56 -7.44 20.98
C ASP A 472 -13.48 -6.71 20.16
N GLY A 473 -12.96 -5.61 20.73
CA GLY A 473 -12.00 -4.71 20.08
C GLY A 473 -12.69 -3.60 19.28
N GLU A 474 -12.16 -3.30 18.09
CA GLU A 474 -12.74 -2.32 17.16
C GLU A 474 -14.16 -2.72 16.71
N ARG A 475 -15.09 -1.75 16.71
CA ARG A 475 -16.53 -1.96 16.43
C ARG A 475 -17.12 -0.91 15.50
N GLU A 476 -16.55 0.29 15.46
CA GLU A 476 -17.06 1.39 14.64
C GLU A 476 -16.59 1.25 13.20
N PHE A 477 -15.35 0.76 13.01
CA PHE A 477 -14.69 0.68 11.70
C PHE A 477 -14.78 2.01 10.94
N ASP A 478 -14.60 3.13 11.64
CA ASP A 478 -14.39 4.43 11.03
C ASP A 478 -13.00 4.47 10.39
N ALA A 479 -12.91 5.02 9.18
CA ALA A 479 -11.66 5.00 8.42
C ALA A 479 -10.52 5.72 9.14
N ILE A 480 -10.80 6.75 9.96
CA ILE A 480 -9.79 7.53 10.69
C ILE A 480 -9.64 7.00 12.12
N ARG A 481 -10.72 6.97 12.90
CA ARG A 481 -10.74 6.62 14.33
C ARG A 481 -10.48 5.13 14.56
N GLY A 482 -10.89 4.28 13.63
CA GLY A 482 -10.67 2.83 13.70
C GLY A 482 -9.25 2.42 13.30
N CYS A 483 -8.41 3.36 12.84
CA CYS A 483 -7.04 3.04 12.44
C CYS A 483 -6.14 2.82 13.65
N ALA A 484 -5.29 1.79 13.60
CA ALA A 484 -4.37 1.46 14.69
C ALA A 484 -3.30 2.55 14.90
N ASP A 485 -2.70 3.04 13.82
CA ASP A 485 -1.67 4.07 13.83
C ASP A 485 -1.69 4.88 12.53
N GLY A 486 -2.03 6.17 12.63
CA GLY A 486 -2.07 7.08 11.47
C GLY A 486 -0.69 7.49 10.93
N LEU A 487 0.40 7.15 11.63
CA LEU A 487 1.78 7.36 11.17
C LEU A 487 2.33 6.16 10.40
N ASP A 488 1.68 5.00 10.48
CA ASP A 488 2.11 3.82 9.75
C ASP A 488 1.95 4.03 8.25
N PHE A 489 2.83 3.36 7.50
CA PHE A 489 2.84 3.43 6.04
C PHE A 489 1.66 2.69 5.41
N ASN A 490 1.33 1.53 5.98
CA ASN A 490 0.18 0.72 5.62
C ASN A 490 -0.83 0.81 6.77
N LEU A 491 -1.97 1.43 6.52
CA LEU A 491 -2.95 1.68 7.57
C LEU A 491 -3.91 0.48 7.69
N GLY A 492 -3.83 -0.19 8.85
CA GLY A 492 -4.74 -1.27 9.25
C GLY A 492 -5.73 -0.84 10.34
N PRO A 493 -6.77 -1.64 10.58
CA PRO A 493 -7.69 -1.42 11.69
C PRO A 493 -7.01 -1.66 13.03
N LYS A 494 -7.55 -1.07 14.10
CA LYS A 494 -7.29 -1.50 15.47
C LYS A 494 -7.64 -2.99 15.62
N ALA A 495 -6.98 -3.66 16.56
CA ALA A 495 -7.21 -5.07 16.79
C ALA A 495 -8.66 -5.36 17.20
N TYR A 496 -9.20 -6.47 16.70
CA TYR A 496 -10.53 -6.96 17.03
C TYR A 496 -10.56 -8.48 16.92
N ARG A 497 -11.51 -9.11 17.62
CA ARG A 497 -11.77 -10.54 17.50
C ARG A 497 -13.17 -10.77 16.95
N ILE A 498 -13.30 -11.88 16.23
CA ILE A 498 -14.57 -12.28 15.61
C ILE A 498 -15.05 -13.61 16.18
N LYS A 499 -16.36 -13.75 16.23
CA LYS A 499 -17.04 -15.05 16.38
C LYS A 499 -17.44 -15.53 15.00
N LEU A 500 -17.14 -16.80 14.73
CA LEU A 500 -17.54 -17.49 13.52
C LEU A 500 -18.73 -18.40 13.83
N THR A 501 -19.76 -18.36 12.99
CA THR A 501 -20.88 -19.31 13.03
C THR A 501 -20.96 -20.04 11.71
N VAL A 502 -20.87 -21.37 11.74
CA VAL A 502 -20.97 -22.21 10.54
C VAL A 502 -22.36 -22.04 9.93
N ARG A 503 -22.45 -21.75 8.63
CA ARG A 503 -23.74 -21.64 7.94
C ARG A 503 -24.34 -23.00 7.62
N ASP A 504 -23.51 -23.93 7.13
CA ASP A 504 -23.89 -25.29 6.79
C ASP A 504 -22.71 -26.22 7.10
N GLN A 505 -22.89 -27.05 8.13
CA GLN A 505 -21.85 -27.94 8.63
C GLN A 505 -21.41 -28.96 7.58
N ARG A 506 -22.36 -29.53 6.83
CA ARG A 506 -22.07 -30.56 5.82
C ARG A 506 -21.33 -29.97 4.64
N LYS A 507 -21.71 -28.76 4.20
CA LYS A 507 -20.98 -28.05 3.13
C LYS A 507 -19.56 -27.70 3.57
N LEU A 508 -19.38 -27.22 4.81
CA LEU A 508 -18.05 -26.90 5.33
C LEU A 508 -17.16 -28.15 5.38
N GLU A 509 -17.65 -29.28 5.88
CA GLU A 509 -16.90 -30.54 5.90
C GLU A 509 -16.53 -31.01 4.49
N THR A 510 -17.47 -30.92 3.55
CA THR A 510 -17.20 -31.25 2.14
C THR A 510 -16.12 -30.35 1.54
N TYR A 511 -16.20 -29.04 1.84
CA TYR A 511 -15.23 -28.04 1.39
C TYR A 511 -13.83 -28.27 1.95
N LEU A 512 -13.73 -28.61 3.24
CA LEU A 512 -12.44 -28.86 3.91
C LEU A 512 -11.78 -30.17 3.44
N ASN A 513 -12.59 -31.17 3.04
CA ASN A 513 -12.10 -32.46 2.56
C ASN A 513 -11.74 -32.50 1.07
N ALA A 514 -12.11 -31.47 0.29
CA ALA A 514 -11.66 -31.35 -1.11
C ALA A 514 -10.12 -31.27 -1.17
N GLN A 515 -9.47 -31.86 -2.17
CA GLN A 515 -8.00 -31.76 -2.31
C GLN A 515 -7.59 -30.34 -2.78
N LEU A 516 -6.47 -29.83 -2.24
CA LEU A 516 -5.82 -28.57 -2.68
C LEU A 516 -4.95 -28.80 -3.90
#